data_AF-A0A4S8HCM1-F1
#
_entry.id   AF-A0A4S8HCM1-F1
#
_cell.length_a   1.000
_cell.length_b   1.000
_cell.length_c   1.000
_cell.angle_alpha   90.00
_cell.angle_beta   90.00
_cell.angle_gamma   90.00
#
_symmetry.space_group_name_H-M   'P 1'
#
loop_
_entity.id
_entity.type
_entity.pdbx_description
1 polymer ?
#
loop_
_entity_poly.entity_id
_entity_poly.type
_entity_poly.pdbx_seq_one_letter_code
_entity_poly.pdbx_strand_id
1 'polypeptide(L)'
;MKKIFFVLLALPIFAFKCSKKNTRDGYLEGKVIRASCASLVVQVLNDDTVGEDGWKDMKNNNAVYDNVFSVTNACKVADKLSAGTTFYFKVTQPVPNDCVYCMMFDAPPNAKYDITDISVTGK
;
A
#
# COMPACT_ATOMS: atom_id res chain seq x y z
N MET A 1 -65.20 14.48 -19.07
CA MET A 1 -65.33 13.93 -17.70
C MET A 1 -64.83 12.50 -17.76
N LYS A 2 -63.63 12.17 -17.27
CA LYS A 2 -63.39 11.63 -15.93
C LYS A 2 -61.88 11.65 -15.69
N LYS A 3 -61.44 12.39 -14.65
CA LYS A 3 -60.06 12.48 -14.19
C LYS A 3 -59.79 11.28 -13.28
N ILE A 4 -58.74 10.50 -13.53
CA ILE A 4 -58.13 9.66 -12.51
C ILE A 4 -56.62 9.85 -12.61
N PHE A 5 -56.11 10.68 -11.71
CA PHE A 5 -54.71 10.84 -11.38
C PHE A 5 -54.22 9.56 -10.68
N PHE A 6 -53.24 8.86 -11.25
CA PHE A 6 -52.40 7.92 -10.51
C PHE A 6 -51.02 8.57 -10.36
N VAL A 7 -50.83 9.28 -9.26
CA VAL A 7 -49.53 9.78 -8.82
C VAL A 7 -48.81 8.60 -8.16
N LEU A 8 -47.95 7.90 -8.92
CA LEU A 8 -46.93 7.04 -8.33
C LEU A 8 -45.77 7.93 -7.90
N LEU A 9 -45.71 8.18 -6.60
CA LEU A 9 -44.62 8.86 -5.92
C LEU A 9 -43.37 7.94 -5.96
N ALA A 10 -42.56 8.06 -7.01
CA ALA A 10 -41.25 7.44 -7.06
C ALA A 10 -40.31 8.23 -6.13
N LEU A 11 -40.09 7.72 -4.91
CA LEU A 11 -39.05 8.20 -4.01
C LEU A 11 -37.67 7.99 -4.70
N PRO A 12 -36.89 9.05 -4.96
CA PRO A 12 -35.49 8.85 -5.28
C PRO A 12 -34.80 8.46 -3.97
N ILE A 13 -34.45 7.18 -3.84
CA ILE A 13 -33.54 6.71 -2.80
C ILE A 13 -32.21 7.38 -3.12
N PHE A 14 -31.93 8.50 -2.43
CA PHE A 14 -30.61 9.09 -2.36
C PHE A 14 -29.69 8.04 -1.75
N ALA A 15 -29.05 7.25 -2.61
CA ALA A 15 -27.88 6.48 -2.26
C ALA A 15 -26.78 7.51 -1.96
N PHE A 16 -26.72 7.95 -0.70
CA PHE A 16 -25.52 8.54 -0.15
C PHE A 16 -24.43 7.47 -0.34
N LYS A 17 -23.64 7.62 -1.41
CA LYS A 17 -22.32 7.01 -1.47
C LYS A 17 -21.57 7.59 -0.29
N CYS A 18 -21.59 6.83 0.81
CA CYS A 18 -20.71 7.05 1.93
C CYS A 18 -19.30 6.79 1.39
N SER A 19 -18.68 7.83 0.81
CA SER A 19 -17.25 7.85 0.67
C SER A 19 -16.74 7.81 2.10
N LYS A 20 -16.34 6.61 2.56
CA LYS A 20 -15.55 6.48 3.77
C LYS A 20 -14.29 7.31 3.49
N LYS A 21 -14.32 8.58 3.89
CA LYS A 21 -13.13 9.39 4.01
C LYS A 21 -12.36 8.67 5.10
N ASN A 22 -11.43 7.80 4.70
CA ASN A 22 -10.52 7.16 5.62
C ASN A 22 -9.86 8.33 6.35
N THR A 23 -10.30 8.57 7.58
CA THR A 23 -9.63 9.46 8.50
C THR A 23 -8.32 8.75 8.79
N ARG A 24 -7.35 9.00 7.90
CA ARG A 24 -6.00 8.47 7.95
C ARG A 24 -5.39 8.99 9.25
N ASP A 25 -5.29 8.15 10.25
CA ASP A 25 -4.40 8.38 11.41
C ASP A 25 -2.91 8.33 11.00
N GLY A 26 -2.59 8.65 9.74
CA GLY A 26 -1.28 8.55 9.10
C GLY A 26 -0.82 7.12 8.79
N TYR A 27 -1.50 6.10 9.32
CA TYR A 27 -1.11 4.69 9.15
C TYR A 27 -1.54 4.13 7.80
N LEU A 28 -0.59 3.51 7.12
CA LEU A 28 -0.78 2.66 5.96
C LEU A 28 -0.80 1.20 6.40
N GLU A 29 -1.65 0.42 5.73
CA GLU A 29 -1.61 -1.03 5.78
C GLU A 29 -0.86 -1.50 4.53
N GLY A 30 0.11 -2.39 4.71
CA GLY A 30 0.86 -2.91 3.58
C GLY A 30 1.33 -4.33 3.76
N LYS A 31 1.75 -4.91 2.65
CA LYS A 31 2.26 -6.27 2.57
C LYS A 31 3.66 -6.26 2.00
N VAL A 32 4.57 -6.99 2.63
CA VAL A 32 5.89 -7.25 2.05
C VAL A 32 5.69 -8.20 0.87
N ILE A 33 5.87 -7.71 -0.35
CA ILE A 33 5.76 -8.55 -1.56
C ILE A 33 7.10 -9.15 -1.95
N ARG A 34 8.21 -8.52 -1.54
CA ARG A 34 9.55 -9.05 -1.75
C ARG A 34 10.51 -8.62 -0.64
N ALA A 35 11.31 -9.56 -0.15
CA ALA A 35 12.42 -9.30 0.74
C ALA A 35 13.66 -10.01 0.21
N SER A 36 14.72 -9.25 -0.04
CA SER A 36 16.02 -9.73 -0.51
C SER A 36 17.13 -8.97 0.24
N CYS A 37 18.39 -9.36 0.05
CA CYS A 37 19.51 -8.60 0.62
C CYS A 37 19.73 -7.22 -0.03
N ALA A 38 19.13 -6.97 -1.20
CA ALA A 38 19.28 -5.71 -1.95
C ALA A 38 18.07 -4.80 -1.79
N SER A 39 16.88 -5.36 -1.56
CA SER A 39 15.65 -4.58 -1.42
C SER A 39 14.60 -5.23 -0.52
N LEU A 40 13.83 -4.38 0.16
CA LEU A 40 12.58 -4.74 0.82
C LEU A 40 11.47 -3.94 0.12
N VAL A 41 10.53 -4.65 -0.51
CA VAL A 41 9.48 -4.07 -1.33
C VAL A 41 8.13 -4.28 -0.66
N VAL A 42 7.39 -3.18 -0.49
CA VAL A 42 6.09 -3.14 0.17
C VAL A 42 5.04 -2.67 -0.82
N GLN A 43 3.90 -3.36 -0.83
CA GLN A 43 2.67 -2.92 -1.47
C GLN A 43 1.76 -2.27 -0.44
N VAL A 44 1.25 -1.07 -0.73
CA VAL A 44 0.23 -0.40 0.10
C VAL A 44 -1.15 -0.92 -0.28
N LEU A 45 -1.95 -1.27 0.73
CA LEU A 45 -3.26 -1.92 0.56
C LEU A 45 -4.44 -0.98 0.79
N ASN A 46 -4.24 0.13 1.51
CA ASN A 46 -5.31 1.02 1.96
C ASN A 46 -5.20 2.48 1.44
N ASP A 47 -4.22 2.75 0.55
CA ASP A 47 -3.97 4.06 -0.04
C ASP A 47 -3.31 3.93 -1.41
N ASP A 48 -3.99 4.40 -2.45
CA ASP A 48 -3.55 4.35 -3.85
C ASP A 48 -2.68 5.56 -4.27
N THR A 49 -2.38 6.46 -3.32
CA THR A 49 -1.56 7.64 -3.59
C THR A 49 -0.08 7.46 -3.21
N VAL A 50 0.29 6.30 -2.67
CA VAL A 50 1.63 6.01 -2.16
C VAL A 50 2.27 4.87 -2.94
N GLY A 51 3.40 5.17 -3.57
CA GLY A 51 4.18 4.22 -4.36
C GLY A 51 4.12 4.54 -5.85
N GLU A 52 4.60 3.60 -6.66
CA GLU A 52 4.44 3.61 -8.10
C GLU A 52 3.58 2.44 -8.57
N ASP A 53 2.94 2.64 -9.72
CA ASP A 53 2.06 1.67 -10.36
C ASP A 53 2.77 0.91 -11.48
N GLY A 54 2.29 -0.30 -11.78
CA GLY A 54 2.78 -1.12 -12.88
C GLY A 54 4.18 -1.69 -12.68
N TRP A 55 4.69 -1.73 -11.46
CA TRP A 55 6.00 -2.32 -11.18
C TRP A 55 5.99 -3.82 -11.42
N LYS A 56 7.01 -4.33 -12.12
CA LYS A 56 7.13 -5.75 -12.48
C LYS A 56 8.14 -6.44 -11.57
N ASP A 57 7.69 -7.41 -10.80
CA ASP A 57 8.59 -8.22 -10.00
C ASP A 57 9.32 -9.24 -10.87
N MET A 58 10.58 -8.93 -11.19
CA MET A 58 11.46 -9.81 -11.96
C MET A 58 11.73 -11.16 -11.28
N LYS A 59 11.48 -11.29 -9.98
CA LYS A 59 11.69 -12.54 -9.22
C LYS A 59 10.43 -13.41 -9.13
N ASN A 60 9.25 -12.86 -9.41
CA ASN A 60 7.96 -13.55 -9.26
C ASN A 60 7.22 -13.63 -10.60
N ASN A 61 7.80 -14.32 -11.59
CA ASN A 61 7.19 -14.54 -12.91
C ASN A 61 6.65 -13.25 -13.57
N ASN A 62 7.31 -12.11 -13.34
CA ASN A 62 6.88 -10.79 -13.81
C ASN A 62 5.47 -10.38 -13.34
N ALA A 63 5.06 -10.81 -12.15
CA ALA A 63 3.88 -10.30 -11.49
C ALA A 63 3.93 -8.77 -11.43
N VAL A 64 2.78 -8.14 -11.71
CA VAL A 64 2.64 -6.68 -11.78
C VAL A 64 1.91 -6.20 -10.55
N TYR A 65 2.45 -5.17 -9.90
CA TYR A 65 1.90 -4.60 -8.69
C TYR A 65 1.76 -3.08 -8.82
N ASP A 66 0.71 -2.58 -8.19
CA ASP A 66 0.42 -1.16 -8.03
C ASP A 66 0.63 -0.74 -6.58
N ASN A 67 0.85 0.57 -6.35
CA ASN A 67 1.08 1.16 -5.03
C ASN A 67 2.28 0.55 -4.29
N VAL A 68 3.39 0.35 -5.02
CA VAL A 68 4.59 -0.28 -4.44
C VAL A 68 5.75 0.70 -4.25
N PHE A 69 6.57 0.43 -3.24
CA PHE A 69 7.79 1.19 -3.01
C PHE A 69 8.89 0.33 -2.38
N SER A 70 10.14 0.79 -2.50
CA SER A 70 11.31 0.20 -1.85
C SER A 70 11.59 0.89 -0.51
N VAL A 71 11.82 0.12 0.54
CA VAL A 71 12.10 0.62 1.89
C VAL A 71 13.58 0.97 2.04
N THR A 72 13.90 2.25 2.26
CA THR A 72 15.28 2.75 2.34
C THR A 72 15.95 2.60 3.70
N ASN A 73 15.18 2.28 4.74
CA ASN A 73 15.69 1.96 6.08
C ASN A 73 15.45 0.48 6.45
N ALA A 74 15.43 -0.41 5.45
CA ALA A 74 15.06 -1.82 5.61
C ALA A 74 15.85 -2.55 6.71
N CYS A 75 17.12 -2.21 6.92
CA CYS A 75 17.95 -2.82 7.96
C CYS A 75 17.42 -2.61 9.39
N LYS A 76 16.64 -1.54 9.63
CA LYS A 76 16.06 -1.23 10.96
C LYS A 76 14.79 -2.04 11.25
N VAL A 77 14.27 -2.73 10.24
CA VAL A 77 12.93 -3.33 10.24
C VAL A 77 12.93 -4.77 9.71
N ALA A 78 14.05 -5.23 9.16
CA ALA A 78 14.21 -6.53 8.51
C ALA A 78 13.87 -7.71 9.43
N ASP A 79 14.23 -7.64 10.71
CA ASP A 79 13.94 -8.72 11.68
C ASP A 79 12.44 -8.91 11.95
N LYS A 80 11.62 -7.92 11.58
CA LYS A 80 10.16 -7.93 11.80
C LYS A 80 9.38 -8.25 10.53
N LEU A 81 10.01 -8.17 9.37
CA LEU A 81 9.33 -8.13 8.06
C LEU A 81 9.91 -9.18 7.11
N SER A 82 9.13 -10.23 6.86
CA SER A 82 9.41 -11.25 5.86
C SER A 82 8.45 -11.13 4.68
N ALA A 83 8.80 -11.71 3.53
CA ALA A 83 7.87 -11.77 2.39
C ALA A 83 6.53 -12.42 2.83
N GLY A 84 5.43 -11.80 2.43
CA GLY A 84 4.07 -12.19 2.81
C GLY A 84 3.53 -11.49 4.07
N THR A 85 4.37 -10.88 4.91
CA THR A 85 3.94 -10.20 6.14
C THR A 85 3.05 -9.00 5.82
N THR A 86 1.87 -8.94 6.46
CA THR A 86 1.01 -7.75 6.47
C THR A 86 1.19 -6.98 7.79
N PHE A 87 1.30 -5.67 7.70
CA PHE A 87 1.61 -4.81 8.84
C PHE A 87 1.12 -3.39 8.62
N TYR A 88 1.02 -2.63 9.72
CA TYR A 88 0.75 -1.21 9.72
C TYR A 88 2.02 -0.41 9.94
N PHE A 89 2.16 0.73 9.27
CA PHE A 89 3.33 1.61 9.33
C PHE A 89 2.97 3.04 8.92
N LYS A 90 3.92 3.96 9.12
CA LYS A 90 3.91 5.28 8.48
C LYS A 90 5.07 5.41 7.52
N VAL A 91 4.90 6.24 6.49
CA VAL A 91 5.97 6.59 5.54
C VAL A 91 6.53 7.97 5.80
N THR A 92 7.83 8.10 5.59
CA THR A 92 8.50 9.40 5.50
C THR A 92 9.41 9.43 4.28
N GLN A 93 9.81 10.64 3.87
CA GLN A 93 10.84 10.77 2.84
C GLN A 93 12.13 10.10 3.29
N PRO A 94 12.89 9.45 2.39
CA PRO A 94 14.15 8.83 2.71
C PRO A 94 15.11 9.82 3.37
N VAL A 95 15.64 9.46 4.55
CA VAL A 95 16.75 10.17 5.16
C VAL A 95 18.05 9.35 5.04
N PRO A 96 19.21 10.01 4.96
CA PRO A 96 20.48 9.31 5.00
C PRO A 96 20.56 8.37 6.20
N ASN A 97 20.95 7.12 5.94
CA ASN A 97 21.11 6.10 6.96
C ASN A 97 22.29 5.18 6.59
N ASP A 98 22.65 4.33 7.53
CA ASP A 98 23.79 3.40 7.48
C ASP A 98 23.38 1.97 7.08
N CYS A 99 22.19 1.79 6.49
CA CYS A 99 21.77 0.48 6.03
C CYS A 99 22.70 -0.03 4.91
N VAL A 100 23.31 -1.18 5.18
CA VAL A 100 24.13 -1.89 4.21
C VAL A 100 23.25 -2.81 3.38
N TYR A 101 23.39 -2.73 2.05
CA TYR A 101 22.68 -3.56 1.08
C TYR A 101 23.67 -4.37 0.25
N CYS A 102 23.28 -5.57 -0.17
CA CYS A 102 24.10 -6.35 -1.11
C CYS A 102 24.02 -5.76 -2.52
N MET A 103 25.07 -5.93 -3.34
CA MET A 103 25.10 -5.45 -4.73
C MET A 103 24.38 -6.41 -5.71
N MET A 104 23.28 -7.02 -5.28
CA MET A 104 22.48 -7.90 -6.14
C MET A 104 21.60 -7.05 -7.07
N PHE A 105 21.56 -7.38 -8.36
CA PHE A 105 20.59 -6.81 -9.28
C PHE A 105 19.19 -7.44 -9.06
N ASP A 106 18.24 -6.64 -8.58
CA ASP A 106 16.84 -7.09 -8.39
C ASP A 106 15.77 -6.07 -8.83
N ALA A 107 16.16 -5.00 -9.50
CA ALA A 107 15.26 -3.98 -10.07
C ALA A 107 14.10 -3.57 -9.12
N PRO A 108 14.40 -2.97 -7.96
CA PRO A 108 13.37 -2.51 -7.04
C PRO A 108 12.56 -1.35 -7.65
N PRO A 109 11.38 -1.02 -7.09
CA PRO A 109 10.63 0.17 -7.51
C PRO A 109 11.46 1.46 -7.40
N ASN A 110 11.14 2.46 -8.23
CA ASN A 110 11.80 3.77 -8.15
C ASN A 110 11.27 4.59 -6.97
N ALA A 111 9.98 4.43 -6.64
CA ALA A 111 9.40 4.98 -5.42
C ALA A 111 10.11 4.44 -4.18
N LYS A 112 10.57 5.35 -3.31
CA LYS A 112 11.38 5.05 -2.14
C LYS A 112 10.86 5.80 -0.91
N TYR A 113 10.71 5.09 0.19
CA TYR A 113 10.29 5.66 1.47
C TYR A 113 11.00 4.98 2.62
N ASP A 114 11.19 5.73 3.70
CA ASP A 114 11.45 5.13 5.00
C ASP A 114 10.13 4.73 5.65
N ILE A 115 10.16 3.65 6.44
CA ILE A 115 9.02 3.23 7.24
C ILE A 115 9.28 3.37 8.74
N THR A 116 8.25 3.76 9.48
CA THR A 116 8.28 3.99 10.93
C THR A 116 7.00 3.44 11.60
N ASP A 117 6.99 3.41 12.93
CA ASP A 117 5.81 3.02 13.73
C ASP A 117 5.21 1.66 13.33
N ILE A 118 6.06 0.64 13.16
CA ILE A 118 5.61 -0.68 12.68
C ILE A 118 4.79 -1.43 13.72
N SER A 119 3.63 -1.93 13.31
CA SER A 119 2.81 -2.89 14.04
C SER A 119 2.43 -4.06 13.13
N VAL A 120 2.93 -5.26 13.44
CA VAL A 120 2.72 -6.48 12.62
C VAL A 120 1.39 -7.15 12.97
N THR A 121 0.63 -7.55 11.96
CA THR A 121 -0.66 -8.24 12.14
C THR A 121 -0.49 -9.73 11.90
N GLY A 122 -0.59 -10.55 12.96
CA GLY A 122 -0.62 -12.02 12.90
C GLY A 122 0.77 -12.67 12.82
N LYS A 123 1.02 -13.59 13.76
CA LYS A 123 2.05 -14.65 13.68
C LYS A 123 1.35 -15.96 13.35
#